data_AF-A0A1A7ZQM9-F1
#
_entry.id   AF-A0A1A7ZQM9-F1
#
_cell.length_a   1.000
_cell.length_b   1.000
_cell.length_c   1.000
_cell.angle_alpha   90.00
_cell.angle_beta   90.00
_cell.angle_gamma   90.00
#
_symmetry.space_group_name_H-M   'P 1'
#
loop_
_entity.id
_entity.type
_entity.pdbx_description
1 polymer ?
#
loop_
_entity_poly.entity_id
_entity_poly.type
_entity_poly.pdbx_seq_one_letter_code
_entity_poly.pdbx_strand_id
1 'polypeptide(L)'
;MSAFTLNRGETQTSKTSKDHKKPTAEALKGAIQLGIGYAVGNLSSKPDRDVLMQDFSVLETVFLPSEGSSLTPAHRFPDFRLKTYAPLAFRYFRELFGIKPDDYLYSICKEPLIELSNPGASSSWFYLTSDDEFIIKTVQHKEAEFLQKLLPGYYMNLNQN
;
A
#
# COMPACT_ATOMS: atom_id res chain seq x y z
N MET A 1 -7.34 -0.72 -6.24
CA MET A 1 -6.05 -0.15 -6.70
C MET A 1 -5.44 0.70 -5.60
N SER A 2 -4.22 0.37 -5.17
CA SER A 2 -3.44 1.23 -4.28
C SER A 2 -1.95 1.02 -4.54
N ALA A 3 -1.15 2.08 -4.37
CA ALA A 3 0.30 2.00 -4.42
C ALA A 3 0.88 2.25 -3.03
N PHE A 4 1.48 1.20 -2.46
CA PHE A 4 2.21 1.28 -1.21
C PHE A 4 3.62 0.74 -1.41
N THR A 5 4.58 1.41 -0.79
CA THR A 5 5.93 0.88 -0.67
C THR A 5 6.20 0.63 0.79
N LEU A 6 6.42 -0.64 1.17
CA LEU A 6 7.11 -0.93 2.43
C LEU A 6 8.60 -0.70 2.19
N ASN A 7 9.08 0.48 2.54
CA ASN A 7 10.52 0.72 2.54
C ASN A 7 11.15 -0.10 3.68
N ARG A 8 12.20 -0.86 3.34
CA ARG A 8 13.23 -1.24 4.31
C ARG A 8 13.74 0.05 4.94
N GLY A 9 13.80 0.11 6.27
CA GLY A 9 14.29 1.28 6.98
C GLY A 9 15.70 1.63 6.51
N GLU A 10 15.85 2.71 5.76
CA GLU A 10 17.12 3.40 5.60
C GLU A 10 17.24 4.36 6.76
N THR A 11 18.02 3.97 7.78
CA THR A 11 18.34 4.81 8.93
C THR A 11 19.45 5.80 8.58
N GLN A 12 19.18 7.09 8.79
CA GLN A 12 20.24 8.01 9.21
C GLN A 12 20.61 7.69 10.67
N THR A 13 21.87 7.26 10.84
CA THR A 13 22.73 7.24 12.04
C THR A 13 22.08 7.42 13.42
N SER A 14 21.94 6.32 14.15
CA SER A 14 22.24 6.25 15.60
C SER A 14 22.46 4.79 16.02
N LYS A 15 23.56 4.55 16.74
CA LYS A 15 24.08 3.24 17.10
C LYS A 15 23.16 2.49 18.08
N THR A 16 22.50 1.44 17.62
CA THR A 16 22.21 0.21 18.40
C THR A 16 21.99 -0.93 17.40
N SER A 17 22.85 -1.94 17.47
CA SER A 17 22.76 -3.15 16.65
C SER A 17 21.52 -3.96 17.04
N LYS A 18 20.44 -3.83 16.27
CA LYS A 18 19.41 -4.87 16.18
C LYS A 18 19.59 -5.57 14.83
N ASP A 19 19.81 -6.87 14.85
CA ASP A 19 19.83 -7.71 13.65
C ASP A 19 18.53 -7.49 12.88
N HIS A 20 18.60 -6.78 11.75
CA HIS A 20 17.46 -6.60 10.86
C HIS A 20 17.28 -7.90 10.06
N LYS A 21 16.67 -8.92 10.68
CA LYS A 21 16.22 -10.11 9.96
C LYS A 21 15.30 -9.67 8.82
N LYS A 22 15.56 -10.18 7.61
CA LYS A 22 14.66 -9.99 6.46
C LYS A 22 13.25 -10.45 6.87
N PRO A 23 12.19 -9.64 6.64
CA PRO A 23 10.84 -10.06 6.96
C PRO A 23 10.49 -11.33 6.18
N THR A 24 9.80 -12.27 6.82
CA THR A 24 9.28 -13.47 6.15
C THR A 24 8.15 -13.10 5.20
N ALA A 25 7.79 -14.01 4.30
CA ALA A 25 6.70 -13.77 3.36
C ALA A 25 5.37 -13.53 4.08
N GLU A 26 5.11 -14.28 5.15
CA GLU A 26 3.94 -14.15 6.00
C GLU A 26 3.91 -12.79 6.71
N ALA A 27 5.06 -12.33 7.22
CA ALA A 27 5.17 -11.02 7.86
C ALA A 27 4.91 -9.89 6.86
N LEU A 28 5.37 -10.03 5.61
CA LEU A 28 5.13 -9.05 4.55
C LEU A 28 3.65 -9.00 4.16
N LYS A 29 3.00 -10.15 3.92
CA LYS A 29 1.55 -10.21 3.61
C LYS A 29 0.72 -9.51 4.68
N GLY A 30 0.98 -9.85 5.95
CA GLY A 30 0.27 -9.25 7.06
C GLY A 30 0.52 -7.76 7.23
N ALA A 31 1.75 -7.29 7.03
CA ALA A 31 2.08 -5.87 7.06
C ALA A 31 1.41 -5.10 5.90
N ILE A 32 1.28 -5.71 4.71
CA ILE A 32 0.53 -5.15 3.58
C ILE A 32 -0.95 -4.99 3.96
N GLN A 33 -1.60 -6.05 4.44
CA GLN A 33 -3.03 -6.00 4.80
C GLN A 33 -3.30 -4.98 5.92
N LEU A 34 -2.45 -4.94 6.95
CA LEU A 34 -2.54 -3.93 8.02
C LEU A 34 -2.36 -2.51 7.48
N GLY A 35 -1.37 -2.29 6.62
CA GLY A 35 -1.09 -1.00 6.03
C GLY A 35 -2.22 -0.49 5.13
N ILE A 36 -2.78 -1.36 4.29
CA ILE A 36 -3.94 -1.04 3.44
C ILE A 36 -5.16 -0.73 4.30
N GLY A 37 -5.45 -1.57 5.29
CA GLY A 37 -6.54 -1.38 6.25
C GLY A 37 -6.48 -0.01 6.93
N TYR A 38 -5.30 0.34 7.45
CA TYR A 38 -5.06 1.65 8.06
C TYR A 38 -5.24 2.79 7.06
N ALA A 39 -4.57 2.74 5.90
CA ALA A 39 -4.55 3.86 4.96
C ALA A 39 -5.93 4.15 4.36
N VAL A 40 -6.66 3.12 3.97
CA VAL A 40 -8.01 3.28 3.41
C VAL A 40 -9.00 3.67 4.50
N GLY A 41 -8.95 3.04 5.68
CA GLY A 41 -9.81 3.41 6.81
C GLY A 41 -9.61 4.87 7.25
N ASN A 42 -8.37 5.33 7.37
CA ASN A 42 -8.04 6.72 7.69
C ASN A 42 -8.45 7.71 6.58
N LEU A 43 -8.47 7.27 5.33
CA LEU A 43 -8.95 8.11 4.22
C LEU A 43 -10.48 8.19 4.19
N SER A 44 -11.19 7.12 4.55
CA SER A 44 -12.66 7.11 4.64
C SER A 44 -13.22 8.06 5.69
N SER A 45 -12.44 8.44 6.72
CA SER A 45 -12.85 9.48 7.68
C SER A 45 -12.62 10.91 7.19
N LYS A 46 -11.96 11.11 6.04
CA LYS A 46 -11.72 12.43 5.45
C LYS A 46 -12.87 12.78 4.49
N PRO A 47 -13.33 14.04 4.45
CA PRO A 47 -14.42 14.44 3.56
C PRO A 47 -14.07 14.21 2.09
N ASP A 48 -15.11 14.01 1.29
CA ASP A 48 -14.97 13.91 -0.16
C ASP A 48 -14.68 15.27 -0.77
N ARG A 49 -13.77 15.27 -1.74
CA ARG A 49 -13.39 16.44 -2.54
C ARG A 49 -12.72 15.97 -3.83
N ASP A 50 -12.75 16.86 -4.83
CA ASP A 50 -12.09 16.63 -6.11
C ASP A 50 -10.56 16.48 -5.95
N VAL A 51 -9.99 15.70 -6.88
CA VAL A 51 -8.54 15.51 -7.02
C VAL A 51 -7.93 16.73 -7.69
N LEU A 52 -6.89 17.29 -7.07
CA LEU A 52 -6.10 18.39 -7.62
C LEU A 52 -4.75 17.87 -8.10
N MET A 53 -4.08 18.60 -9.00
CA MET A 53 -2.77 18.18 -9.53
C MET A 53 -1.71 17.93 -8.45
N GLN A 54 -1.77 18.68 -7.35
CA GLN A 54 -0.87 18.51 -6.20
C GLN A 54 -1.07 17.17 -5.47
N ASP A 55 -2.26 16.56 -5.56
CA ASP A 55 -2.57 15.31 -4.84
C ASP A 55 -1.79 14.12 -5.41
N PHE A 56 -1.32 14.19 -6.65
CA PHE A 56 -0.51 13.13 -7.28
C PHE A 56 0.92 13.04 -6.73
N SER A 57 1.45 14.12 -6.13
CA SER A 57 2.78 14.13 -5.51
C SER A 57 2.75 13.84 -4.01
N VAL A 58 1.56 13.73 -3.41
CA VAL A 58 1.41 13.47 -1.97
C VAL A 58 1.99 12.11 -1.60
N LEU A 59 2.76 12.08 -0.52
CA LEU A 59 3.30 10.88 0.11
C LEU A 59 3.03 10.95 1.61
N GLU A 60 2.10 10.13 2.10
CA GLU A 60 1.85 10.01 3.54
C GLU A 60 2.76 8.91 4.11
N THR A 61 3.47 9.18 5.20
CA THR A 61 4.30 8.20 5.90
C THR A 61 3.84 8.04 7.34
N VAL A 62 3.55 6.80 7.75
CA VAL A 62 3.12 6.47 9.12
C VAL A 62 3.99 5.36 9.68
N PHE A 63 4.33 5.47 10.96
CA PHE A 63 5.06 4.42 11.68
C PHE A 63 4.06 3.51 12.41
N LEU A 64 4.24 2.20 12.22
CA LEU A 64 3.38 1.15 12.74
C LEU A 64 4.22 0.24 13.65
N PRO A 65 4.26 0.54 14.96
CA PRO A 65 4.99 -0.26 15.93
C PRO A 65 4.26 -1.56 16.26
N SER A 66 5.02 -2.64 16.44
CA SER A 66 4.52 -3.96 16.83
C SER A 66 3.77 -3.97 18.15
N GLU A 67 4.18 -3.12 19.10
CA GLU A 67 3.49 -2.90 20.38
C GLU A 67 2.16 -2.12 20.25
N GLY A 68 1.85 -1.60 19.05
CA GLY A 68 0.67 -0.79 18.80
C GLY A 68 0.87 0.70 19.14
N SER A 69 -0.13 1.50 18.80
CA SER A 69 -0.14 2.95 18.99
C SER A 69 -1.57 3.45 19.20
N SER A 70 -1.77 4.76 19.30
CA SER A 70 -3.10 5.36 19.24
C SER A 70 -3.77 5.21 17.86
N LEU A 71 -2.99 4.90 16.82
CA LEU A 71 -3.47 4.77 15.44
C LEU A 71 -3.79 3.32 15.05
N THR A 72 -3.08 2.36 15.63
CA THR A 72 -3.21 0.94 15.30
C THR A 72 -3.07 0.05 16.52
N PRO A 73 -3.83 -1.06 16.62
CA PRO A 73 -3.64 -2.03 17.69
C PRO A 73 -2.27 -2.72 17.58
N ALA A 74 -1.83 -3.33 18.68
CA ALA A 74 -0.65 -4.18 18.69
C ALA A 74 -0.76 -5.32 17.67
N HIS A 75 0.36 -5.70 17.06
CA HIS A 75 0.40 -6.71 16.02
C HIS A 75 1.69 -7.53 16.04
N ARG A 76 1.63 -8.75 15.50
CA ARG A 76 2.74 -9.71 15.49
C ARG A 76 3.87 -9.43 14.49
N PHE A 77 3.68 -8.48 13.58
CA PHE A 77 4.68 -8.12 12.56
C PHE A 77 5.75 -7.18 13.15
N PRO A 78 7.00 -7.20 12.65
CA PRO A 78 8.01 -6.23 13.07
C PRO A 78 7.56 -4.79 12.82
N ASP A 79 8.11 -3.85 13.58
CA ASP A 79 7.89 -2.42 13.37
C ASP A 79 8.19 -2.03 11.92
N PHE A 80 7.30 -1.25 11.31
CA PHE A 80 7.47 -0.82 9.92
C PHE A 80 6.96 0.59 9.67
N ARG A 81 7.40 1.19 8.56
CA ARG A 81 6.86 2.45 8.06
C ARG A 81 6.03 2.17 6.83
N LEU A 82 4.76 2.55 6.90
CA LEU A 82 3.87 2.57 5.74
C LEU A 82 4.08 3.85 4.97
N LYS A 83 4.26 3.73 3.65
CA LYS A 83 4.23 4.86 2.71
C LYS A 83 3.05 4.71 1.78
N THR A 84 2.15 5.69 1.79
CA THR A 84 0.97 5.77 0.94
C THR A 84 1.18 6.85 -0.11
N TYR A 85 1.21 6.46 -1.38
CA TYR A 85 1.40 7.38 -2.50
C TYR A 85 0.06 7.86 -3.03
N ALA A 86 -0.07 9.17 -3.25
CA ALA A 86 -1.24 9.83 -3.84
C ALA A 86 -2.60 9.27 -3.32
N PRO A 87 -2.82 9.24 -1.99
CA PRO A 87 -3.96 8.55 -1.37
C PRO A 87 -5.30 8.98 -1.98
N LEU A 88 -5.47 10.28 -2.19
CA LEU A 88 -6.71 10.83 -2.75
C LEU A 88 -6.91 10.44 -4.21
N ALA A 89 -5.85 10.43 -5.02
CA ALA A 89 -5.93 9.96 -6.41
C ALA A 89 -6.35 8.49 -6.49
N PHE A 90 -5.82 7.63 -5.62
CA PHE A 90 -6.21 6.22 -5.56
C PHE A 90 -7.59 5.98 -4.93
N ARG A 91 -8.13 6.89 -4.12
CA ARG A 91 -9.57 6.89 -3.79
C ARG A 91 -10.40 7.15 -5.04
N TYR A 92 -10.11 8.23 -5.75
CA TYR A 92 -10.82 8.59 -6.97
C TYR A 92 -10.76 7.50 -8.04
N PHE A 93 -9.59 6.89 -8.28
CA PHE A 93 -9.50 5.78 -9.24
C PHE A 93 -10.36 4.58 -8.82
N ARG A 94 -10.38 4.22 -7.54
CA ARG A 94 -11.25 3.13 -7.06
C ARG A 94 -12.72 3.44 -7.32
N GLU A 95 -13.15 4.68 -7.05
CA GLU A 95 -14.52 5.13 -7.31
C GLU A 95 -14.87 5.07 -8.79
N LEU A 96 -13.99 5.51 -9.68
CA LEU A 96 -14.19 5.39 -11.14
C LEU A 96 -14.37 3.94 -11.60
N PHE A 97 -13.68 2.99 -10.97
CA PHE A 97 -13.82 1.56 -11.26
C PHE A 97 -14.97 0.89 -10.49
N GLY A 98 -15.79 1.65 -9.77
CA GLY A 98 -16.92 1.10 -8.99
C GLY A 98 -16.50 0.31 -7.76
N ILE A 99 -15.25 0.44 -7.30
CA ILE A 99 -14.70 -0.29 -6.17
C ILE A 99 -15.02 0.49 -4.88
N LYS A 100 -16.01 0.03 -4.12
CA LYS A 100 -16.35 0.61 -2.81
C LYS A 100 -15.23 0.37 -1.79
N PRO A 101 -14.99 1.30 -0.85
CA PRO A 101 -13.94 1.16 0.14
C PRO A 101 -14.12 -0.08 1.02
N ASP A 102 -15.36 -0.38 1.42
CA ASP A 102 -15.67 -1.53 2.29
C ASP A 102 -15.44 -2.86 1.56
N ASP A 103 -15.86 -2.97 0.31
CA ASP A 103 -15.63 -4.17 -0.52
C ASP A 103 -14.13 -4.38 -0.77
N TYR A 104 -13.39 -3.30 -1.05
CA TYR A 104 -11.94 -3.34 -1.21
C TYR A 104 -11.22 -3.81 0.05
N LEU A 105 -11.62 -3.27 1.21
CA LEU A 105 -11.06 -3.65 2.51
C LEU A 105 -11.42 -5.09 2.87
N TYR A 106 -12.65 -5.50 2.60
CA TYR A 106 -13.10 -6.86 2.86
C TYR A 106 -12.30 -7.86 2.02
N SER A 107 -12.20 -7.63 0.71
CA SER A 107 -11.43 -8.46 -0.22
C SER A 107 -9.95 -8.60 0.19
N ILE A 108 -9.31 -7.48 0.53
CA ILE A 108 -7.87 -7.48 0.84
C ILE A 108 -7.56 -7.93 2.26
N CYS A 109 -8.31 -7.50 3.26
CA CYS A 109 -7.91 -7.61 4.66
C CYS A 109 -8.60 -8.76 5.41
N LYS A 110 -9.68 -9.33 4.89
CA LYS A 110 -10.43 -10.38 5.61
C LYS A 110 -9.72 -11.72 5.61
N GLU A 111 -9.30 -12.19 4.45
CA GLU A 111 -8.67 -13.51 4.28
C GLU A 111 -7.17 -13.36 3.99
N PRO A 112 -6.33 -14.34 4.34
CA PRO A 112 -4.91 -14.30 4.04
C PRO A 112 -4.64 -14.21 2.53
N LEU A 113 -3.71 -13.34 2.13
CA LEU A 113 -3.28 -13.21 0.75
C LEU A 113 -2.64 -14.50 0.22
N ILE A 114 -3.09 -14.95 -0.96
CA ILE A 114 -2.55 -16.10 -1.67
C ILE A 114 -1.29 -15.66 -2.40
N GLU A 115 -0.17 -16.36 -2.20
CA GLU A 115 1.07 -16.04 -2.91
C GLU A 115 1.13 -16.80 -4.23
N LEU A 116 1.38 -16.05 -5.30
CA LEU A 116 1.52 -16.61 -6.62
C LEU A 116 3.01 -16.89 -6.87
N SER A 117 3.33 -18.16 -7.09
CA SER A 117 4.68 -18.57 -7.51
C SER A 117 4.95 -17.98 -8.89
N ASN A 118 5.98 -17.14 -8.99
CA ASN A 118 6.30 -16.45 -10.23
C ASN A 118 7.53 -17.09 -10.88
N PRO A 119 7.40 -17.85 -11.98
CA PRO A 119 8.55 -18.43 -12.68
C PRO A 119 9.35 -17.41 -13.53
N GLY A 120 8.98 -16.11 -13.50
CA GLY A 120 9.52 -15.07 -14.38
C GLY A 120 10.70 -14.24 -13.84
N ALA A 121 11.39 -13.55 -14.75
CA ALA A 121 12.66 -12.86 -14.52
C ALA A 121 12.64 -11.61 -13.60
N SER A 122 11.47 -11.10 -13.18
CA SER A 122 11.37 -9.78 -12.53
C SER A 122 11.70 -9.76 -11.04
N SER A 123 11.88 -10.92 -10.38
CA SER A 123 12.05 -11.07 -8.91
C SER A 123 10.96 -10.41 -8.05
N SER A 124 9.85 -9.99 -8.67
CA SER A 124 8.71 -9.38 -8.00
C SER A 124 7.83 -10.45 -7.39
N TRP A 125 7.35 -10.18 -6.19
CA TRP A 125 6.35 -10.99 -5.49
C TRP A 125 4.96 -10.57 -5.94
N PHE A 126 4.09 -11.57 -6.06
CA PHE A 126 2.70 -11.39 -6.44
C PHE A 126 1.81 -12.07 -5.41
N TYR A 127 0.74 -11.39 -5.06
CA TYR A 127 -0.30 -11.91 -4.20
C TYR A 127 -1.66 -11.70 -4.85
N LEU A 128 -2.60 -12.57 -4.50
CA LEU A 128 -3.98 -12.54 -4.94
C LEU A 128 -4.88 -12.53 -3.70
N THR A 129 -5.97 -11.78 -3.75
CA THR A 129 -7.04 -11.86 -2.74
C THR A 129 -7.78 -13.17 -2.87
N SER A 130 -8.39 -13.68 -1.79
CA SER A 130 -9.04 -14.99 -1.80
C SER A 130 -10.31 -15.07 -2.63
N ASP A 131 -10.84 -13.92 -3.04
CA ASP A 131 -11.96 -13.78 -3.98
C ASP A 131 -11.51 -13.55 -5.43
N ASP A 132 -10.21 -13.63 -5.71
CA ASP A 132 -9.59 -13.44 -7.03
C ASP A 132 -9.80 -12.04 -7.67
N GLU A 133 -10.28 -11.05 -6.91
CA GLU A 133 -10.58 -9.70 -7.42
C GLU A 133 -9.35 -8.79 -7.56
N PHE A 134 -8.35 -8.91 -6.67
CA PHE A 134 -7.19 -8.02 -6.66
C PHE A 134 -5.85 -8.76 -6.65
N ILE A 135 -4.96 -8.28 -7.53
CA ILE A 135 -3.55 -8.64 -7.53
C ILE A 135 -2.74 -7.55 -6.80
N ILE A 136 -1.88 -7.97 -5.89
CA ILE A 136 -0.88 -7.11 -5.23
C ILE A 136 0.49 -7.51 -5.76
N LYS A 137 1.21 -6.56 -6.35
CA LYS A 137 2.55 -6.77 -6.92
C LYS A 137 3.56 -5.91 -6.19
N THR A 138 4.69 -6.50 -5.78
CA THR A 138 5.84 -5.69 -5.34
C THR A 138 6.53 -5.09 -6.55
N VAL A 139 6.77 -3.79 -6.52
CA VAL A 139 7.50 -3.07 -7.55
C VAL A 139 8.84 -2.58 -7.02
N GLN A 140 9.82 -2.43 -7.90
CA GLN A 140 11.10 -1.82 -7.56
C GLN A 140 10.91 -0.31 -7.33
N HIS A 141 11.84 0.29 -6.59
CA HIS A 141 11.77 1.73 -6.29
C HIS A 141 11.65 2.60 -7.55
N LYS A 142 12.45 2.33 -8.60
CA LYS A 142 12.40 3.04 -9.88
C LYS A 142 11.05 2.90 -10.59
N GLU A 143 10.42 1.72 -10.49
CA GLU A 143 9.08 1.49 -11.04
C GLU A 143 8.03 2.30 -10.26
N ALA A 144 8.11 2.34 -8.93
CA ALA A 144 7.22 3.15 -8.11
C ALA A 144 7.32 4.65 -8.42
N GLU A 145 8.54 5.18 -8.57
CA GLU A 145 8.76 6.57 -8.99
C GLU A 145 8.19 6.86 -10.37
N PHE A 146 8.36 5.93 -11.32
CA PHE A 146 7.81 6.05 -12.65
C PHE A 146 6.27 6.06 -12.63
N LEU A 147 5.64 5.13 -11.90
CA LEU A 147 4.19 5.07 -11.75
C LEU A 147 3.63 6.35 -11.15
N GLN A 148 4.30 6.93 -10.15
CA GLN A 148 3.87 8.20 -9.56
C GLN A 148 3.87 9.34 -10.58
N LYS A 149 4.89 9.43 -11.43
CA LYS A 149 4.96 10.43 -12.52
C LYS A 149 3.88 10.22 -13.59
N LEU A 150 3.39 9.00 -13.75
CA LEU A 150 2.36 8.66 -14.71
C LEU A 150 0.94 9.04 -14.25
N LEU A 151 0.70 9.20 -12.94
CA LEU A 151 -0.65 9.38 -12.38
C LEU A 151 -1.44 10.55 -12.98
N PRO A 152 -0.87 11.76 -13.23
CA PRO A 152 -1.61 12.85 -13.85
C PRO A 152 -2.08 12.52 -15.27
N GLY A 153 -1.21 11.87 -16.06
CA GLY A 153 -1.55 11.44 -17.42
C GLY A 153 -2.60 10.34 -17.43
N TYR A 154 -2.51 9.40 -16.48
CA TYR A 154 -3.51 8.35 -16.30
C TYR A 154 -4.88 8.93 -15.92
N TYR A 155 -4.91 9.91 -15.00
CA TYR A 155 -6.14 10.65 -14.65
C TYR A 155 -6.76 11.35 -15.85
N MET A 156 -5.96 12.04 -16.68
CA MET A 156 -6.46 12.68 -17.90
C MET A 156 -7.06 11.66 -18.86
N ASN A 157 -6.39 10.54 -19.08
CA ASN A 157 -6.84 9.49 -19.99
C ASN A 157 -8.16 8.85 -19.54
N LEU A 158 -8.36 8.63 -18.24
CA LEU A 158 -9.61 8.07 -17.70
C LEU A 158 -10.80 9.02 -17.79
N ASN A 159 -10.57 10.33 -17.91
CA ASN A 159 -11.63 11.33 -18.04
C ASN A 159 -11.99 11.64 -19.51
N GLN A 160 -11.28 11.03 -20.46
CA GLN A 160 -11.43 11.29 -21.89
C GLN A 160 -11.96 10.09 -22.70
N ASN A 161 -11.92 8.88 -22.12
CA ASN A 161 -12.37 7.62 -22.74
C ASN A 161 -13.41 6.94 -21.85
#